data_AF-A0A2V6LK47-F1
#
_entry.id   AF-A0A2V6LK47-F1
#
_cell.length_a   1.000
_cell.length_b   1.000
_cell.length_c   1.000
_cell.angle_alpha   90.00
_cell.angle_beta   90.00
_cell.angle_gamma   90.00
#
_symmetry.space_group_name_H-M   'P 1'
#
loop_
_entity.id
_entity.type
_entity.pdbx_description
1 polymer ?
#
loop_
_entity_poly.entity_id
_entity_poly.type
_entity_poly.pdbx_seq_one_letter_code
_entity_poly.pdbx_strand_id
1 'polypeptide(L)'
;MKTMLPLRLVAITVSTILLSSGCQKKTAATNPDSQSKTELDENTKPLQAADLVGYDGTKLRKSVDHIREANDKHNQEIKKTVETGPD
;
A
#
# COMPACT_ATOMS: atom_id res chain seq x y z
N MET A 1 42.65 10.20 37.06
CA MET A 1 41.46 10.78 37.73
C MET A 1 40.28 9.85 37.49
N LYS A 2 39.63 9.35 38.54
CA LYS A 2 38.53 8.38 38.44
C LYS A 2 37.24 9.19 38.32
N THR A 3 36.68 9.30 37.12
CA THR A 3 35.43 10.03 36.87
C THR A 3 34.28 9.26 37.52
N MET A 4 33.82 9.72 38.69
CA MET A 4 32.59 9.21 39.30
C MET A 4 31.41 9.89 38.60
N LEU A 5 30.82 9.19 37.63
CA LEU A 5 29.59 9.66 37.01
C LEU A 5 28.49 9.63 38.10
N PRO A 6 27.79 10.75 38.36
CA PRO A 6 26.73 10.77 39.34
C PRO A 6 25.62 9.79 38.92
N LEU A 7 25.18 8.96 39.86
CA LEU A 7 24.18 7.90 39.65
C LEU A 7 22.91 8.40 38.95
N ARG A 8 22.56 9.68 39.18
CA ARG A 8 21.45 10.40 38.53
C ARG A 8 21.60 10.45 37.01
N LEU A 9 22.79 10.71 36.48
CA LEU A 9 23.05 10.74 35.03
C LEU A 9 22.94 9.35 34.41
N VAL A 10 23.38 8.31 35.12
CA VAL A 10 23.23 6.92 34.68
C VAL A 10 21.76 6.53 34.63
N ALA A 11 20.98 6.91 35.63
CA ALA A 11 19.54 6.62 35.66
C ALA A 11 18.77 7.33 34.53
N ILE A 12 19.12 8.59 34.23
CA ILE A 12 18.49 9.36 33.15
C ILE A 12 18.79 8.71 31.80
N THR A 13 20.07 8.41 31.52
CA THR A 13 20.47 7.82 30.23
C THR A 13 19.83 6.45 29.99
N VAL A 14 19.81 5.59 31.00
CA VAL A 14 19.14 4.28 30.92
C VAL A 14 17.64 4.43 30.66
N SER A 15 16.98 5.37 31.35
CA SER A 15 15.54 5.63 31.15
C SER A 15 15.26 6.13 29.73
N THR A 16 16.09 7.02 29.18
CA THR A 16 15.92 7.53 27.80
C THR A 16 16.09 6.43 26.75
N ILE A 17 17.01 5.48 26.96
CA ILE A 17 17.22 4.34 26.05
C ILE A 17 16.03 3.37 26.11
N LEU A 18 15.50 3.10 27.30
CA LEU A 18 14.31 2.25 27.49
C LEU A 18 13.04 2.88 26.90
N LEU A 19 12.86 4.19 27.04
CA LEU A 19 11.71 4.91 26.49
C LEU A 19 11.77 5.02 24.96
N SER A 20 12.96 5.10 24.37
CA SER A 20 13.11 5.19 22.90
C SER A 20 12.96 3.86 22.17
N SER A 21 13.19 2.72 22.84
CA SER A 21 13.05 1.38 22.24
C SER A 21 11.59 0.93 22.07
N GLY A 22 10.63 1.60 22.73
CA GLY A 22 9.19 1.39 22.53
C GLY A 22 8.61 2.06 21.27
N CYS A 23 9.30 3.06 20.72
CA CYS A 23 8.94 3.68 19.44
C CYS A 23 9.67 2.98 18.28
N GLN A 24 9.51 1.65 18.15
CA GLN A 24 9.77 1.05 16.85
C GLN A 24 8.72 1.59 15.89
N LYS A 25 9.14 2.52 15.03
CA LYS A 25 8.35 3.01 13.91
C LYS A 25 7.91 1.77 13.15
N LYS A 26 6.62 1.41 13.26
CA LYS A 26 6.04 0.31 12.49
C LYS A 26 6.31 0.68 11.03
N THR A 27 7.32 0.04 10.44
CA THR A 27 7.64 0.22 9.04
C THR A 27 6.36 -0.11 8.30
N ALA A 28 5.85 0.87 7.55
CA ALA A 28 4.69 0.64 6.69
C ALA A 28 4.98 -0.62 5.88
N ALA A 29 4.00 -1.52 5.81
CA ALA A 29 4.12 -2.71 5.00
C ALA A 29 4.49 -2.24 3.59
N THR A 30 5.70 -2.58 3.18
CA THR A 30 6.23 -2.20 1.87
C THR A 30 6.12 -3.45 1.04
N ASN A 31 5.22 -3.40 0.05
CA ASN A 31 5.06 -4.48 -0.90
C ASN A 31 6.29 -4.48 -1.83
N PRO A 32 7.11 -5.55 -1.84
CA PRO A 32 8.27 -5.62 -2.73
C PRO A 32 7.88 -5.57 -4.21
N ASP A 33 6.60 -5.85 -4.54
CA ASP A 33 6.06 -5.83 -5.90
C ASP A 33 5.44 -4.47 -6.29
N SER A 34 5.57 -3.42 -5.48
CA SER A 34 5.02 -2.08 -5.80
C SER A 34 5.66 -1.47 -7.06
N GLN A 35 6.78 -2.02 -7.53
CA GLN A 35 7.46 -1.60 -8.76
C GLN A 35 6.80 -2.18 -10.02
N SER A 36 5.46 -2.13 -10.09
CA SER A 36 4.70 -2.46 -11.30
C SER A 36 4.96 -1.38 -12.35
N LYS A 37 5.96 -1.61 -13.22
CA LYS A 37 6.21 -0.86 -14.47
C LYS A 37 5.10 -1.05 -15.53
N THR A 38 4.07 -1.82 -15.23
CA THR A 38 2.95 -2.06 -16.16
C THR A 38 2.07 -0.82 -16.25
N GLU A 39 1.76 -0.39 -17.48
CA GLU A 39 0.79 0.67 -17.78
C GLU A 39 -0.60 0.26 -17.29
N LEU A 40 -0.89 0.54 -16.03
CA LEU A 40 -2.21 0.35 -15.42
C LEU A 40 -2.93 1.70 -15.34
N ASP A 41 -4.26 1.68 -15.41
CA ASP A 41 -5.10 2.87 -15.45
C ASP A 41 -4.82 3.80 -14.24
N GLU A 42 -4.64 5.10 -14.48
CA GLU A 42 -4.32 6.06 -13.41
C GLU A 42 -5.42 6.15 -12.34
N ASN A 43 -6.68 5.86 -12.67
CA ASN A 43 -7.80 5.87 -11.72
C ASN A 43 -7.72 4.72 -10.70
N THR A 44 -7.05 3.62 -11.02
CA THR A 44 -6.88 2.47 -10.11
C THR A 44 -5.58 2.55 -9.30
N LYS A 45 -4.73 3.54 -9.56
CA LYS A 45 -3.50 3.82 -8.81
C LYS A 45 -3.69 3.96 -7.30
N PRO A 46 -4.76 4.60 -6.77
CA PRO A 46 -4.99 4.68 -5.33
C PRO A 46 -5.12 3.31 -4.64
N LEU A 47 -5.49 2.24 -5.36
CA LEU A 47 -5.62 0.89 -4.79
C LEU A 47 -4.27 0.31 -4.34
N GLN A 48 -3.15 0.79 -4.87
CA GLN A 48 -1.82 0.41 -4.38
C GLN A 48 -1.58 0.89 -2.94
N ALA A 49 -2.28 1.92 -2.47
CA ALA A 49 -2.15 2.38 -1.09
C ALA A 49 -2.61 1.33 -0.05
N ALA A 50 -3.35 0.30 -0.48
CA ALA A 50 -3.70 -0.84 0.37
C ALA A 50 -2.45 -1.63 0.85
N ASP A 51 -1.32 -1.50 0.15
CA ASP A 51 -0.02 -2.02 0.60
C ASP A 51 0.35 -1.49 1.99
N LEU A 52 0.03 -0.21 2.29
CA LEU A 52 0.36 0.45 3.55
C LEU A 52 -0.31 -0.20 4.77
N VAL A 53 -1.41 -0.89 4.57
CA VAL A 53 -2.20 -1.55 5.60
C VAL A 53 -2.08 -3.09 5.54
N GLY A 54 -1.18 -3.62 4.71
CA GLY A 54 -0.82 -5.03 4.67
C GLY A 54 -1.61 -5.90 3.69
N TYR A 55 -2.41 -5.28 2.80
CA TYR A 55 -2.98 -5.99 1.65
C TYR A 55 -2.05 -5.91 0.45
N ASP A 56 -2.26 -6.75 -0.56
CA ASP A 56 -1.57 -6.64 -1.85
C ASP A 56 -2.34 -5.68 -2.77
N GLY A 57 -2.00 -4.39 -2.67
CA GLY A 57 -2.57 -3.30 -3.46
C GLY A 57 -2.31 -3.43 -4.96
N THR A 58 -1.20 -4.07 -5.35
CA THR A 58 -0.90 -4.34 -6.76
C THR A 58 -1.83 -5.39 -7.34
N LYS A 59 -2.09 -6.48 -6.61
CA LYS A 59 -3.07 -7.50 -7.01
C LYS A 59 -4.49 -6.94 -7.02
N LEU A 60 -4.86 -6.11 -6.04
CA LEU A 60 -6.14 -5.41 -6.02
C LEU A 60 -6.33 -4.54 -7.26
N ARG A 61 -5.32 -3.73 -7.59
CA ARG A 61 -5.32 -2.87 -8.77
C ARG A 61 -5.53 -3.68 -10.06
N LYS A 62 -4.72 -4.71 -10.29
CA LYS A 62 -4.84 -5.61 -11.47
C LYS A 62 -6.22 -6.26 -11.58
N SER A 63 -6.78 -6.68 -10.44
CA SER A 63 -8.12 -7.28 -10.42
C SER A 63 -9.19 -6.29 -10.87
N VAL A 64 -9.13 -5.04 -10.40
CA VAL A 64 -10.10 -4.00 -10.77
C VAL A 64 -9.94 -3.61 -12.24
N ASP A 65 -8.71 -3.47 -12.74
CA ASP A 65 -8.45 -3.17 -14.15
C ASP A 65 -9.04 -4.24 -15.07
N HIS A 66 -8.84 -5.53 -14.75
CA HIS A 66 -9.40 -6.64 -15.52
C HIS A 66 -10.94 -6.68 -15.49
N ILE A 67 -11.55 -6.40 -14.33
CA ILE A 67 -13.01 -6.31 -14.21
C ILE A 67 -13.55 -5.18 -15.08
N ARG A 68 -12.89 -4.02 -15.08
CA ARG A 68 -13.29 -2.87 -15.88
C ARG A 68 -13.19 -3.17 -17.38
N GLU A 69 -12.09 -3.77 -17.82
CA GLU A 69 -11.93 -4.18 -19.22
C GLU A 69 -13.02 -5.15 -19.67
N ALA A 70 -13.32 -6.17 -18.86
CA ALA A 70 -14.39 -7.11 -19.13
C ALA A 70 -15.78 -6.44 -19.19
N ASN A 71 -16.04 -5.50 -18.29
CA ASN A 71 -17.28 -4.73 -18.26
C ASN A 71 -17.42 -3.81 -19.49
N ASP A 72 -16.34 -3.13 -19.88
CA ASP A 72 -16.34 -2.26 -21.05
C ASP A 72 -16.59 -3.06 -22.33
N LYS A 73 -15.99 -4.25 -22.45
CA LYS A 73 -16.27 -5.19 -23.54
C LYS A 73 -17.74 -5.62 -23.56
N HIS A 74 -18.28 -6.03 -22.43
CA HIS A 74 -19.68 -6.44 -22.33
C HIS A 74 -20.65 -5.30 -22.71
N ASN A 75 -20.38 -4.08 -22.24
CA ASN A 75 -21.17 -2.91 -22.60
C ASN A 75 -21.10 -2.60 -24.11
N GLN A 76 -19.96 -2.80 -24.75
CA GLN A 76 -19.85 -2.66 -26.20
C GLN A 76 -20.65 -3.73 -26.95
N GLU A 77 -20.67 -4.98 -26.47
CA GLU A 77 -21.49 -6.05 -27.05
C GLU A 77 -22.99 -5.72 -26.93
N ILE A 78 -23.44 -5.26 -25.76
CA ILE A 78 -24.83 -4.81 -25.57
C ILE A 78 -25.15 -3.66 -26.53
N LYS A 79 -24.29 -2.63 -26.62
CA LYS A 79 -24.51 -1.50 -27.54
C LYS A 79 -24.67 -1.97 -28.98
N LYS A 80 -23.83 -2.90 -29.44
CA LYS A 80 -23.97 -3.50 -30.77
C LYS A 80 -25.31 -4.21 -30.94
N THR A 81 -25.74 -5.03 -29.97
CA THR A 81 -27.05 -5.71 -30.05
C THR A 81 -28.23 -4.74 -30.06
N VAL A 82 -28.14 -3.63 -29.32
CA VAL A 82 -29.16 -2.58 -29.29
C VAL A 82 -29.19 -1.77 -30.60
N GLU A 83 -28.02 -1.45 -31.15
CA GLU A 83 -27.90 -0.72 -32.42
C GLU A 83 -28.32 -1.56 -33.63
N THR A 84 -28.18 -2.89 -33.56
CA THR A 84 -28.56 -3.78 -34.67
C THR A 84 -30.06 -4.12 -34.69
N GLY A 85 -30.77 -3.96 -33.56
CA GLY A 85 -32.21 -4.24 -33.45
C GLY A 85 -32.59 -5.71 -33.69
N PRO A 86 -33.78 -6.17 -33.24
CA PRO A 86 -34.33 -7.44 -33.72
C PRO A 86 -34.80 -7.27 -35.18
N ASP A 87 -34.31 -8.13 -36.07
CA ASP A 87 -34.82 -8.28 -37.44
C ASP A 87 -36.33 -8.58 -37.48
#